data_AF-A0AAZ3SN23-F1
#
_entry.id   AF-A0AAZ3SN23-F1
#
_cell.length_a   1.000
_cell.length_b   1.000
_cell.length_c   1.000
_cell.angle_alpha   90.00
_cell.angle_beta   90.00
_cell.angle_gamma   90.00
#
_symmetry.space_group_name_H-M   'P 1'
#
loop_
_entity.id
_entity.type
_entity.pdbx_description
1 polymer ?
#
loop_
_entity_poly.entity_id
_entity_poly.type
_entity_poly.pdbx_seq_one_letter_code
_entity_poly.pdbx_strand_id
1 'polypeptide(L)'
;MATTLQLIGGGGGCSFEFHGMNNGATLKKIGVAVEAWRVKVVREELVDRHVATFGDANTFNEFELYLGERITKLSLWGLGAGTRLGTIKFTTSKNRQFFEKMIS
;
A
#
# COMPACT_ATOMS: atom_id res chain seq x y z
N MET A 1 -10.93 -14.55 11.65
CA MET A 1 -10.59 -14.74 10.22
C MET A 1 -9.07 -14.83 10.14
N ALA A 2 -8.50 -15.88 9.54
CA ALA A 2 -7.05 -15.98 9.44
C ALA A 2 -6.52 -14.98 8.40
N THR A 3 -5.49 -14.21 8.75
CA THR A 3 -4.83 -13.26 7.85
C THR A 3 -3.41 -13.74 7.54
N THR A 4 -2.88 -13.33 6.39
CA THR A 4 -1.47 -13.54 6.03
C THR A 4 -0.82 -12.17 5.88
N LEU A 5 0.36 -11.99 6.48
CA LEU A 5 1.11 -10.75 6.43
C LEU A 5 2.58 -11.05 6.10
N GLN A 6 3.10 -10.37 5.08
CA GLN A 6 4.51 -10.39 4.74
C GLN A 6 5.01 -8.96 4.63
N LEU A 7 5.95 -8.59 5.50
CA LEU A 7 6.55 -7.26 5.55
C LEU A 7 7.82 -7.21 4.69
N ILE A 8 7.94 -6.17 3.86
CA ILE A 8 9.09 -5.94 2.98
C ILE A 8 9.59 -4.51 3.20
N GLY A 9 10.90 -4.34 3.43
CA GLY A 9 11.52 -3.05 3.71
C GLY A 9 12.70 -3.19 4.66
N GLY A 10 12.94 -2.15 5.48
CA GLY A 10 13.96 -2.16 6.53
C GLY A 10 13.38 -2.09 7.93
N GLY A 11 14.25 -2.10 8.95
CA GLY A 11 13.87 -2.11 10.37
C GLY A 11 13.78 -0.73 11.05
N GLY A 12 13.72 0.36 10.29
CA GLY A 12 13.62 1.73 10.84
C GLY A 12 12.19 2.27 10.86
N GLY A 13 12.02 3.50 11.36
CA GLY A 13 10.71 4.17 11.46
C GLY A 13 9.94 3.81 12.72
N CYS A 14 8.68 4.24 12.79
CA CYS A 14 7.75 3.87 13.85
C CYS A 14 6.79 2.78 13.34
N SER A 15 6.53 1.77 14.17
CA SER A 15 5.53 0.75 13.86
C SER A 15 4.14 1.36 13.73
N PHE A 16 3.36 0.89 12.76
CA PHE A 16 1.96 1.22 12.62
C PHE A 16 1.17 0.00 12.17
N GLU A 17 -0.12 -0.02 12.51
CA GLU A 17 -1.09 -0.99 12.01
C GLU A 17 -2.36 -0.26 11.60
N PHE A 18 -2.87 -0.56 10.41
CA PHE A 18 -4.13 -0.02 9.93
C PHE A 18 -4.89 -1.11 9.18
N HIS A 19 -5.90 -1.66 9.83
CA HIS A 19 -6.67 -2.78 9.32
C HIS A 19 -8.08 -2.79 9.91
N GLY A 20 -9.02 -3.40 9.21
CA GLY A 20 -10.40 -3.59 9.67
C GLY A 20 -10.65 -4.97 10.28
N MET A 21 -9.64 -5.62 10.89
CA MET A 21 -9.79 -7.01 11.37
C MET A 21 -10.90 -7.18 12.42
N ASN A 22 -11.22 -6.11 13.15
CA ASN A 22 -12.24 -6.12 14.21
C ASN A 22 -13.68 -5.97 13.69
N ASN A 23 -13.87 -5.45 12.48
CA ASN A 23 -15.21 -5.15 11.93
C ASN A 23 -15.41 -5.65 10.48
N GLY A 24 -14.41 -6.27 9.87
CA GLY A 24 -14.44 -6.73 8.49
C GLY A 24 -14.25 -5.63 7.45
N ALA A 25 -13.88 -4.41 7.84
CA ALA A 25 -13.59 -3.35 6.89
C ALA A 25 -12.35 -3.70 6.06
N THR A 26 -12.47 -3.54 4.74
CA THR A 26 -11.43 -3.82 3.76
C THR A 26 -10.93 -2.53 3.12
N LEU A 27 -9.78 -2.62 2.43
CA LEU A 27 -9.22 -1.51 1.66
C LEU A 27 -10.19 -1.08 0.56
N LYS A 28 -10.54 0.22 0.55
CA LYS A 28 -11.33 0.86 -0.51
C LYS A 28 -10.43 1.60 -1.48
N LYS A 29 -9.49 2.39 -0.98
CA LYS A 29 -8.59 3.21 -1.78
C LYS A 29 -7.20 3.24 -1.17
N ILE A 30 -6.20 3.20 -2.05
CA ILE A 30 -4.79 3.38 -1.70
C ILE A 30 -4.21 4.53 -2.50
N GLY A 31 -3.53 5.44 -1.81
CA GLY A 31 -2.73 6.51 -2.37
C GLY A 31 -1.26 6.24 -2.09
N VAL A 32 -0.38 6.37 -3.08
CA VAL A 32 1.06 6.15 -2.92
C VAL A 32 1.81 7.28 -3.60
N ALA A 33 2.82 7.83 -2.92
CA ALA A 33 3.83 8.66 -3.57
C ALA A 33 5.20 8.00 -3.44
N VAL A 34 5.99 8.17 -4.50
CA VAL A 34 7.35 7.67 -4.62
C VAL A 34 8.32 8.84 -4.72
N GLU A 35 9.50 8.67 -4.16
CA GLU A 35 10.69 9.49 -4.39
C GLU A 35 11.72 8.68 -5.17
N ALA A 36 12.83 9.31 -5.53
CA ALA A 36 13.92 8.71 -6.32
C ALA A 36 14.43 7.36 -5.76
N TRP A 37 14.31 7.11 -4.45
CA TRP A 37 14.87 5.91 -3.81
C TRP A 37 13.93 5.19 -2.83
N ARG A 38 12.64 5.56 -2.76
CA ARG A 38 11.70 4.94 -1.81
C ARG A 38 10.23 5.24 -2.14
N VAL A 39 9.34 4.42 -1.59
CA VAL A 39 7.97 4.85 -1.30
C VAL A 39 8.05 5.89 -0.17
N LYS A 40 7.53 7.09 -0.42
CA LYS A 40 7.57 8.24 0.49
C LYS A 40 6.37 8.26 1.42
N VAL A 41 5.19 7.98 0.88
CA VAL A 41 3.92 7.99 1.63
C VAL A 41 2.99 6.90 1.12
N VAL A 42 2.20 6.34 2.02
CA VAL A 42 1.01 5.54 1.72
C VAL A 42 -0.17 6.13 2.47
N ARG A 43 -1.25 6.44 1.76
CA ARG A 43 -2.53 6.83 2.32
C ARG A 43 -3.54 5.72 2.04
N GLU A 44 -4.26 5.27 3.06
CA GLU A 44 -5.26 4.22 2.93
C GLU A 44 -6.62 4.72 3.39
N GLU A 45 -7.66 4.34 2.66
CA GLU A 45 -9.06 4.51 3.04
C GLU A 45 -9.73 3.13 3.08
N LEU A 46 -10.37 2.82 4.20
CA LEU A 46 -11.17 1.60 4.36
C LEU A 46 -12.63 1.85 3.99
N VAL A 47 -13.38 0.78 3.71
CA VAL A 47 -14.81 0.86 3.35
C VAL A 47 -15.68 1.46 4.45
N ASP A 48 -15.23 1.43 5.70
CA ASP A 48 -15.89 2.05 6.86
C ASP A 48 -15.52 3.52 7.05
N ARG A 49 -14.85 4.13 6.06
CA ARG A 49 -14.45 5.54 5.97
C ARG A 49 -13.28 5.95 6.86
N HIS A 50 -12.64 5.03 7.57
CA HIS A 50 -11.37 5.34 8.23
C HIS A 50 -10.31 5.65 7.19
N VAL A 51 -9.48 6.67 7.49
CA VAL A 51 -8.39 7.11 6.64
C VAL A 51 -7.13 7.25 7.49
N ALA A 52 -6.00 6.77 6.99
CA ALA A 52 -4.70 6.99 7.60
C ALA A 52 -3.64 7.30 6.54
N THR A 53 -2.65 8.12 6.92
CA THR A 53 -1.50 8.46 6.07
C THR A 53 -0.22 8.11 6.82
N PHE A 54 0.66 7.35 6.19
CA PHE A 54 1.94 6.90 6.74
C PHE A 54 3.09 7.38 5.86
N GLY A 55 4.03 8.10 6.47
CA GLY A 55 5.02 8.90 5.74
C GLY A 55 4.57 10.34 5.62
N ASP A 56 5.23 11.11 4.77
CA ASP A 56 5.03 12.56 4.67
C ASP A 56 4.99 12.98 3.21
N ALA A 57 3.80 13.17 2.65
CA ALA A 57 3.60 13.86 1.37
C ALA A 57 2.15 14.34 1.21
N ASN A 58 1.97 15.43 0.46
CA ASN A 58 0.66 16.03 0.17
C ASN A 58 0.09 15.62 -1.20
N THR A 59 0.88 14.93 -2.03
CA THR A 59 0.49 14.48 -3.38
C THR A 59 0.89 13.02 -3.57
N PHE A 60 -0.01 12.23 -4.16
CA PHE A 60 0.16 10.80 -4.40
C PHE A 60 -0.76 10.32 -5.53
N ASN A 61 -0.38 9.23 -6.19
CA ASN A 61 -1.24 8.54 -7.15
C ASN A 61 -2.23 7.67 -6.38
N GLU A 62 -3.51 7.70 -6.77
CA GLU A 62 -4.56 6.95 -6.10
C GLU A 62 -5.10 5.80 -6.95
N PHE A 63 -5.50 4.73 -6.27
CA PHE A 63 -6.22 3.60 -6.85
C PHE A 63 -7.40 3.24 -5.96
N GLU A 64 -8.61 3.37 -6.50
CA GLU A 64 -9.86 2.98 -5.83
C GLU A 64 -10.34 1.63 -6.35
N LEU A 65 -10.58 0.69 -5.45
CA LEU A 65 -11.18 -0.60 -5.75
C LEU A 65 -12.69 -0.45 -5.93
N TYR A 66 -13.24 -1.08 -6.97
CA TYR A 66 -14.69 -1.20 -7.11
C TYR A 66 -15.27 -2.16 -6.06
N LEU A 67 -16.57 -2.06 -5.82
CA LEU A 67 -17.27 -3.00 -4.95
C LEU A 67 -17.06 -4.45 -5.45
N GLY A 68 -16.55 -5.31 -4.58
CA GLY A 68 -16.24 -6.72 -4.88
C GLY A 68 -14.96 -6.95 -5.69
N GLU A 69 -14.20 -5.91 -6.03
CA GLU A 69 -12.88 -6.06 -6.61
C GLU A 69 -11.86 -6.45 -5.56
N ARG A 70 -10.93 -7.35 -5.92
CA ARG A 70 -9.91 -7.87 -5.02
C ARG A 70 -8.55 -7.84 -5.68
N ILE A 71 -7.48 -7.69 -4.90
CA ILE A 71 -6.11 -7.90 -5.37
C ILE A 71 -5.92 -9.41 -5.61
N THR A 72 -5.42 -9.77 -6.78
CA THR A 72 -5.15 -11.16 -7.18
C THR A 72 -3.66 -11.46 -7.29
N LYS A 73 -2.84 -10.42 -7.49
CA LYS A 73 -1.38 -10.50 -7.50
C LYS A 73 -0.81 -9.30 -6.77
N LEU A 74 0.12 -9.52 -5.85
CA LEU A 74 0.84 -8.48 -5.14
C LEU A 74 2.33 -8.75 -5.26
N SER A 75 3.10 -7.71 -5.55
CA SER A 75 4.56 -7.75 -5.55
C SER A 75 5.08 -6.49 -4.89
N LEU A 76 6.00 -6.69 -3.96
CA LEU A 76 6.66 -5.64 -3.21
C LEU A 76 8.17 -5.82 -3.42
N TRP A 77 8.88 -4.72 -3.64
CA TRP A 77 10.33 -4.72 -3.71
C TRP A 77 10.89 -3.79 -2.65
N GLY A 78 11.77 -4.33 -1.81
CA GLY A 78 12.65 -3.50 -1.00
C GLY A 78 13.65 -2.77 -1.89
N LEU A 79 14.18 -1.67 -1.39
CA LEU A 79 15.40 -1.09 -1.96
C LEU A 79 16.53 -2.13 -1.85
N GLY A 80 17.44 -2.22 -2.81
CA GLY A 80 18.52 -3.21 -2.82
C GLY A 80 19.40 -3.24 -1.56
N ALA A 81 19.45 -2.12 -0.82
CA ALA A 81 20.13 -2.02 0.48
C ALA A 81 19.30 -2.52 1.69
N GLY A 82 18.05 -2.94 1.49
CA GLY A 82 17.17 -3.46 2.53
C GLY A 82 16.68 -2.43 3.55
N THR A 83 16.73 -1.13 3.24
CA THR A 83 16.44 -0.07 4.22
C THR A 83 15.03 0.49 4.13
N ARG A 84 14.38 0.43 2.96
CA ARG A 84 13.06 1.00 2.68
C ARG A 84 12.28 0.15 1.70
N LEU A 85 10.96 0.33 1.67
CA LEU A 85 10.13 -0.13 0.58
C LEU A 85 10.39 0.74 -0.66
N GLY A 86 10.63 0.12 -1.80
CA GLY A 86 10.97 0.81 -3.05
C GLY A 86 9.86 0.79 -4.09
N THR A 87 9.01 -0.22 -4.09
CA THR A 87 8.01 -0.40 -5.16
C THR A 87 6.81 -1.21 -4.68
N ILE A 88 5.63 -0.78 -5.11
CA ILE A 88 4.35 -1.47 -4.90
C ILE A 88 3.74 -1.76 -6.27
N LYS A 89 3.45 -3.03 -6.54
CA LYS A 89 2.69 -3.43 -7.73
C LYS A 89 1.60 -4.41 -7.34
N PHE A 90 0.38 -4.16 -7.80
CA PHE A 90 -0.67 -5.16 -7.73
C PHE A 90 -1.53 -5.21 -8.98
N THR A 91 -2.16 -6.36 -9.18
CA THR A 91 -3.19 -6.57 -10.20
C THR A 91 -4.47 -7.02 -9.52
N THR A 92 -5.60 -6.55 -10.02
CA THR A 92 -6.91 -6.84 -9.44
C THR A 92 -7.68 -7.93 -10.20
N SER A 93 -8.78 -8.41 -9.64
CA SER A 93 -9.72 -9.33 -10.28
C SER A 93 -10.41 -8.75 -11.50
N LYS A 94 -10.32 -7.43 -11.71
CA LYS A 94 -10.82 -6.73 -12.91
C LYS A 94 -9.70 -6.49 -13.94
N ASN A 95 -8.54 -7.14 -13.79
CA ASN A 95 -7.34 -6.96 -14.61
C ASN A 95 -6.80 -5.52 -14.65
N ARG A 96 -7.14 -4.70 -13.64
CA ARG A 96 -6.55 -3.36 -13.47
C ARG A 96 -5.22 -3.49 -12.75
N GLN A 97 -4.28 -2.63 -13.08
CA GLN A 97 -2.94 -2.62 -12.48
C GLN A 97 -2.69 -1.29 -11.80
N PHE A 98 -2.08 -1.37 -10.62
CA PHE A 98 -1.46 -0.24 -9.95
C PHE A 98 0.02 -0.55 -9.80
N PHE A 99 0.86 0.40 -10.19
CA PHE A 99 2.30 0.18 -10.20
C PHE A 99 3.04 1.47 -9.90
N GLU A 100 3.44 1.60 -8.64
CA GLU A 100 4.20 2.73 -8.14
C GLU A 100 5.63 2.27 -7.85
N LYS A 101 6.57 2.82 -8.60
CA LYS A 101 7.98 2.49 -8.54
C LYS A 101 8.80 3.76 -8.38
N MET A 102 9.96 3.65 -7.74
CA MET A 102 10.96 4.71 -7.76
C MET A 102 11.24 5.17 -9.20
N ILE A 103 11.29 6.48 -9.41
CA ILE A 103 11.61 7.08 -10.69
C ILE A 103 13.14 7.05 -10.82
N SER A 104 13.64 6.43 -11.89
CA SER A 104 15.05 6.51 -12.28
C SER A 104 15.36 7.86 -12.91
#